data_AF-A0A352VT53-F1
#
_entry.id   AF-A0A352VT53-F1
#
_cell.length_a   1.000
_cell.length_b   1.000
_cell.length_c   1.000
_cell.angle_alpha   90.00
_cell.angle_beta   90.00
_cell.angle_gamma   90.00
#
_symmetry.space_group_name_H-M   'P 1'
#
loop_
_entity.id
_entity.type
_entity.pdbx_description
1 polymer ?
#
loop_
_entity_poly.entity_id
_entity_poly.type
_entity_poly.pdbx_seq_one_letter_code
_entity_poly.pdbx_strand_id
1 'polypeptide(L)'
;MQAIGVGFGGPWADSVGILRIAGIRQAIDTVARVKRQDVRRSESGGANNRNVQISPIPLSPQDAWGVAADGSVVVVRTGDYSLEWFGTDGTTVRGAPQPFDAVRIRTAEKEEYLAAQGRSGGGIGIRIDISNGEIQMGFQRGGGGGSPREIDQYDWPDRKPPIYSGTVLVDPLNRAWVRRHVEAGEPSTYDIFDRAGSLTATITLDNGNRVIGFGNGCVYVVRYDEFDLNYLERYALPST
;
A
#
# COMPACT_ATOMS: atom_id res chain seq x y z
N MET A 1 24.65 14.77 5.88
CA MET A 1 23.28 14.78 6.46
C MET A 1 22.40 15.60 5.53
N GLN A 2 21.87 14.98 4.46
CA GLN A 2 20.89 15.65 3.61
C GLN A 2 19.56 15.60 4.36
N ALA A 3 19.04 16.78 4.70
CA ALA A 3 17.70 16.91 5.23
C ALA A 3 16.73 16.18 4.29
N ILE A 4 15.84 15.37 4.87
CA ILE A 4 14.61 14.94 4.19
C ILE A 4 13.75 16.20 4.06
N GLY A 5 14.12 17.06 3.12
CA GLY A 5 13.35 18.22 2.74
C GLY A 5 12.15 17.72 1.96
N VAL A 6 11.01 17.60 2.63
CA VAL A 6 9.73 17.61 1.91
C VAL A 6 9.61 19.01 1.33
N GLY A 7 10.04 19.20 0.09
CA GLY A 7 9.93 20.48 -0.60
C GLY A 7 8.46 20.76 -0.87
N PHE A 8 7.81 21.53 0.02
CA PHE A 8 6.38 21.86 -0.08
C PHE A 8 6.02 22.85 -1.21
N GLY A 9 7.02 23.31 -1.98
CA GLY A 9 6.84 24.19 -3.15
C GLY A 9 7.07 23.52 -4.51
N GLY A 10 7.44 22.23 -4.53
CA GLY A 10 7.64 21.46 -5.77
C GLY A 10 6.48 20.52 -6.08
N PRO A 11 6.38 19.98 -7.31
CA PRO A 11 5.44 18.91 -7.60
C PRO A 11 5.64 17.74 -6.63
N TRP A 12 4.53 17.18 -6.13
CA TRP A 12 4.59 16.00 -5.27
C TRP A 12 5.27 14.87 -6.04
N ALA A 13 6.37 14.34 -5.49
CA ALA A 13 7.08 13.24 -6.14
C ALA A 13 6.16 12.03 -6.27
N ASP A 14 6.06 11.50 -7.48
CA ASP A 14 5.29 10.31 -7.86
C ASP A 14 5.88 9.02 -7.28
N SER A 15 7.17 9.05 -6.95
CA SER A 15 7.94 7.91 -6.45
C SER A 15 8.78 8.24 -5.22
N VAL A 16 8.85 7.32 -4.26
CA VAL A 16 9.76 7.37 -3.10
C VAL A 16 10.82 6.27 -3.17
N GLY A 17 11.98 6.51 -2.55
CA GLY A 17 13.04 5.53 -2.43
C GLY A 17 12.83 4.59 -1.25
N ILE A 18 13.13 3.31 -1.44
CA ILE A 18 13.35 2.34 -0.37
C ILE A 18 14.83 2.44 0.03
N LEU A 19 15.08 2.78 1.28
CA LEU A 19 16.42 2.94 1.82
C LEU A 19 16.81 1.71 2.64
N ARG A 20 18.03 1.22 2.43
CA ARG A 20 18.66 0.21 3.29
C ARG A 20 19.76 0.89 4.10
N ILE A 21 19.76 0.62 5.41
CA ILE A 21 20.76 1.15 6.34
C ILE A 21 21.70 -0.01 6.70
N ALA A 22 22.96 0.10 6.28
CA ALA A 22 23.96 -0.93 6.53
C ALA A 22 24.77 -0.65 7.82
N GLY A 23 24.35 -1.27 8.92
CA GLY A 23 25.12 -1.40 10.18
C GLY A 23 25.58 -0.11 10.87
N ILE A 24 26.49 -0.26 11.85
CA ILE A 24 27.01 0.80 12.75
C ILE A 24 27.65 1.99 11.99
N ARG A 25 28.04 1.79 10.72
CA ARG A 25 28.74 2.80 9.90
C ARG A 25 27.81 3.80 9.19
N GLN A 26 26.49 3.71 9.38
CA GLN A 26 25.50 4.65 8.82
C GLN A 26 25.59 4.84 7.29
N ALA A 27 25.97 3.80 6.53
CA ALA A 27 25.81 3.84 5.09
C ALA A 27 24.33 3.67 4.74
N ILE A 28 23.80 4.60 3.94
CA ILE A 28 22.41 4.62 3.48
C ILE A 28 22.44 4.44 1.96
N ASP A 29 21.87 3.33 1.49
CA ASP A 29 21.77 3.03 0.07
C ASP A 29 20.30 3.03 -0.35
N THR A 30 20.01 3.61 -1.52
CA THR A 30 18.68 3.47 -2.13
C THR A 30 18.63 2.16 -2.90
N VAL A 31 17.80 1.22 -2.45
CA VAL A 31 17.71 -0.13 -3.03
C VAL A 31 16.75 -0.17 -4.21
N ALA A 32 15.65 0.57 -4.12
CA ALA A 32 14.62 0.62 -5.16
C ALA A 32 13.81 1.92 -5.04
N ARG A 33 12.99 2.21 -6.06
CA ARG A 33 11.93 3.23 -5.99
C ARG A 33 10.57 2.58 -6.16
N VAL A 34 9.57 3.11 -5.48
CA VAL A 34 8.17 2.64 -5.54
C VAL A 34 7.23 3.78 -5.90
N LYS A 35 6.27 3.51 -6.79
CA LYS A 35 5.17 4.44 -7.10
C LYS A 35 4.28 4.63 -5.86
N ARG A 36 3.95 5.89 -5.56
CA ARG A 36 3.06 6.27 -4.44
C ARG A 36 1.61 6.40 -4.87
N GLN A 37 0.74 6.46 -3.87
CA GLN A 37 -0.62 6.96 -4.00
C GLN A 37 -0.66 8.30 -4.72
N ASP A 38 -1.58 8.42 -5.66
CA ASP A 38 -1.89 9.70 -6.27
C ASP A 38 -2.63 10.57 -5.25
N VAL A 39 -2.37 11.88 -5.30
CA VAL A 39 -2.99 12.87 -4.42
C VAL A 39 -3.60 13.98 -5.25
N ARG A 40 -4.76 14.47 -4.81
CA ARG A 40 -5.33 15.71 -5.32
C ARG A 40 -4.86 16.87 -4.45
N ARG A 41 -4.31 17.90 -5.11
CA ARG A 41 -3.96 19.17 -4.49
C ARG A 41 -5.01 20.20 -4.87
N SER A 42 -5.66 20.79 -3.87
CA SER A 42 -6.51 21.98 -4.04
C SER A 42 -5.86 23.16 -3.33
N GLU A 43 -5.94 24.32 -3.98
CA GLU A 43 -5.39 25.58 -3.47
C GLU A 43 -6.51 26.62 -3.43
N SER A 44 -6.57 27.36 -2.34
CA SER A 44 -7.51 28.46 -2.16
C SER A 44 -6.85 29.62 -1.40
N GLY A 45 -7.47 30.80 -1.43
CA GLY A 45 -6.96 32.01 -0.77
C GLY A 45 -6.41 33.06 -1.75
N GLY A 46 -5.68 34.04 -1.22
CA GLY A 46 -5.16 35.20 -1.94
C GLY A 46 -3.64 35.40 -1.77
N ALA A 47 -3.12 36.55 -2.19
CA ALA A 47 -1.67 36.82 -2.22
C ALA A 47 -0.98 36.64 -0.85
N ASN A 48 -1.66 36.97 0.26
CA ASN A 48 -1.10 36.97 1.62
C ASN A 48 -1.57 35.79 2.49
N ASN A 49 -2.53 35.00 2.02
CA ASN A 49 -3.06 33.85 2.74
C ASN A 49 -3.42 32.74 1.75
N ARG A 50 -2.70 31.63 1.78
CA ARG A 50 -2.94 30.47 0.91
C ARG A 50 -3.24 29.25 1.77
N ASN A 51 -4.33 28.57 1.44
CA ASN A 51 -4.66 27.28 2.01
C ASN A 51 -4.46 26.21 0.94
N VAL A 52 -3.59 25.25 1.24
CA VAL A 52 -3.30 24.10 0.40
C VAL A 52 -3.84 22.86 1.09
N GLN A 53 -4.80 22.20 0.45
CA GLN A 53 -5.33 20.93 0.89
C GLN A 53 -4.80 19.81 -0.02
N ILE A 54 -4.24 18.77 0.60
CA ILE A 54 -3.83 17.56 -0.10
C ILE A 54 -4.71 16.40 0.38
N SER A 55 -5.44 15.81 -0.56
CA SER A 55 -6.32 14.68 -0.32
C SER A 55 -5.81 13.46 -1.08
N PRO A 56 -5.71 12.27 -0.46
CA PRO A 56 -5.36 11.04 -1.16
C PRO A 56 -6.47 10.67 -2.16
N ILE A 57 -6.10 10.07 -3.29
CA ILE A 57 -7.04 9.43 -4.23
C ILE A 57 -7.12 7.94 -3.85
N PRO A 58 -8.21 7.49 -3.20
CA PRO A 58 -8.37 6.08 -2.83
C PRO A 58 -8.24 5.16 -4.04
N LEU A 59 -7.67 3.98 -3.83
CA LEU A 59 -7.52 2.96 -4.87
C LEU A 59 -6.80 3.47 -6.14
N SER A 60 -6.00 4.53 -6.06
CA SER A 60 -5.05 4.85 -7.14
C SER A 60 -3.92 3.81 -7.15
N PRO A 61 -3.33 3.50 -8.33
CA PRO A 61 -2.24 2.55 -8.43
C PRO A 61 -1.04 2.94 -7.56
N GLN A 62 -0.51 1.99 -6.79
CA GLN A 62 0.74 2.15 -6.03
C GLN A 62 1.48 0.83 -6.02
N ASP A 63 2.80 0.91 -6.01
CA ASP A 63 3.62 -0.28 -5.83
C ASP A 63 3.52 -0.77 -4.38
N ALA A 64 3.73 -2.07 -4.21
CA ALA A 64 3.87 -2.70 -2.90
C ALA A 64 5.28 -3.28 -2.77
N TRP A 65 5.79 -3.41 -1.55
CA TRP A 65 7.14 -3.92 -1.33
C TRP A 65 7.27 -4.67 0.00
N GLY A 66 8.28 -5.52 0.08
CA GLY A 66 8.56 -6.37 1.24
C GLY A 66 10.03 -6.74 1.35
N VAL A 67 10.39 -7.38 2.46
CA VAL A 67 11.76 -7.83 2.73
C VAL A 67 11.74 -9.33 3.00
N ALA A 68 12.60 -10.06 2.31
CA ALA A 68 12.79 -11.50 2.49
C ALA A 68 13.71 -11.80 3.68
N ALA A 69 13.75 -13.06 4.10
CA ALA A 69 14.55 -13.50 5.25
C ALA A 69 16.07 -13.29 5.03
N ASP A 70 16.53 -13.34 3.78
CA ASP A 70 17.93 -13.07 3.41
C ASP A 70 18.26 -11.57 3.20
N GLY A 71 17.31 -10.67 3.49
CA GLY A 71 17.48 -9.22 3.37
C GLY A 71 17.27 -8.66 1.96
N SER A 72 16.97 -9.50 0.98
CA SER A 72 16.55 -9.05 -0.36
C SER A 72 15.20 -8.33 -0.29
N VAL A 73 15.02 -7.33 -1.14
CA VAL A 73 13.78 -6.54 -1.21
C VAL A 73 12.97 -7.02 -2.42
N VAL A 74 11.66 -7.22 -2.24
CA VAL A 74 10.72 -7.41 -3.35
C VAL A 74 9.93 -6.13 -3.57
N VAL A 75 9.73 -5.76 -4.82
CA VAL A 75 8.78 -4.73 -5.25
C VAL A 75 7.79 -5.36 -6.23
N VAL A 76 6.50 -5.16 -5.99
CA VAL A 76 5.43 -5.52 -6.91
C VAL A 76 5.00 -4.25 -7.63
N ARG A 77 5.11 -4.27 -8.96
CA ARG A 77 4.81 -3.14 -9.84
C ARG A 77 3.33 -3.14 -10.18
N THR A 78 2.65 -2.05 -9.85
CA THR A 78 1.21 -1.93 -10.11
C THR A 78 0.86 -1.74 -11.59
N GLY A 79 1.80 -1.22 -12.40
CA GLY A 79 1.55 -0.85 -13.79
C GLY A 79 1.31 -2.04 -14.73
N ASP A 80 2.07 -3.12 -14.56
CA ASP A 80 2.02 -4.34 -15.39
C ASP A 80 1.85 -5.63 -14.57
N TYR A 81 1.63 -5.48 -13.26
CA TYR A 81 1.57 -6.59 -12.30
C TYR A 81 2.78 -7.54 -12.41
N SER A 82 3.98 -6.97 -12.40
CA SER A 82 5.25 -7.73 -12.35
C SER A 82 5.93 -7.63 -10.98
N LEU A 83 6.83 -8.56 -10.70
CA LEU A 83 7.67 -8.53 -9.50
C LEU A 83 9.12 -8.23 -9.85
N GLU A 84 9.79 -7.52 -8.96
CA GLU A 84 11.21 -7.22 -9.05
C GLU A 84 11.89 -7.50 -7.70
N TRP A 85 12.91 -8.33 -7.72
CA TRP A 85 13.73 -8.68 -6.56
C TRP A 85 15.06 -7.96 -6.62
N PHE A 86 15.45 -7.36 -5.50
CA PHE A 86 16.72 -6.66 -5.31
C PHE A 86 17.53 -7.37 -4.24
N GLY A 87 18.61 -8.02 -4.65
CA GLY A 87 19.53 -8.75 -3.78
C GLY A 87 20.31 -7.85 -2.83
N THR A 88 20.94 -8.44 -1.83
CA THR A 88 21.90 -7.75 -0.95
C THR A 88 23.26 -7.55 -1.62
N ASP A 89 23.54 -8.31 -2.67
CA ASP A 89 24.72 -8.27 -3.53
C ASP A 89 24.58 -7.29 -4.72
N GLY A 90 23.45 -6.58 -4.82
CA GLY A 90 23.14 -5.66 -5.91
C GLY A 90 22.53 -6.33 -7.15
N THR A 91 22.29 -7.64 -7.13
CA THR A 91 21.57 -8.32 -8.21
C THR A 91 20.13 -7.83 -8.29
N THR A 92 19.58 -7.77 -9.51
CA THR A 92 18.17 -7.44 -9.75
C THR A 92 17.56 -8.50 -10.66
N VAL A 93 16.43 -9.06 -10.25
CA VAL A 93 15.68 -10.07 -11.01
C VAL A 93 14.27 -9.57 -11.21
N ARG A 94 13.83 -9.46 -12.47
CA ARG A 94 12.47 -9.04 -12.83
C ARG A 94 11.70 -10.20 -13.43
N GLY A 95 10.54 -10.51 -12.84
CA GLY A 95 9.60 -11.50 -13.34
C GLY A 95 8.77 -10.99 -14.51
N ALA A 96 8.15 -11.91 -15.23
CA ALA A 96 7.23 -11.57 -16.31
C ALA A 96 5.95 -10.89 -15.76
N PRO A 97 5.40 -9.90 -16.48
CA PRO A 97 4.08 -9.34 -16.18
C PRO A 97 3.01 -10.42 -16.05
N GLN A 98 2.13 -10.28 -15.05
CA GLN A 98 0.99 -11.18 -14.88
C GLN A 98 -0.30 -10.56 -15.42
N PRO A 99 -1.17 -11.35 -16.06
CA PRO A 99 -2.48 -10.86 -16.45
C PRO A 99 -3.31 -10.54 -15.21
N PHE A 100 -4.06 -9.45 -15.27
CA PHE A 100 -5.04 -9.11 -14.27
C PHE A 100 -6.28 -8.48 -14.90
N ASP A 101 -7.44 -8.84 -14.38
CA ASP A 101 -8.69 -8.22 -14.75
C ASP A 101 -8.96 -7.04 -13.82
N ALA A 102 -8.90 -5.84 -14.37
CA ALA A 102 -9.09 -4.61 -13.61
C ALA A 102 -10.56 -4.46 -13.17
N VAL A 103 -10.80 -4.58 -11.86
CA VAL A 103 -12.13 -4.48 -11.23
C VAL A 103 -12.66 -3.06 -11.33
N ARG A 104 -13.87 -2.88 -11.87
CA ARG A 104 -14.51 -1.56 -11.95
C ARG A 104 -14.96 -1.09 -10.57
N ILE A 105 -14.70 0.17 -10.24
CA ILE A 105 -15.13 0.76 -8.98
C ILE A 105 -16.59 1.22 -9.11
N ARG A 106 -17.49 0.57 -8.37
CA ARG A 106 -18.91 0.94 -8.23
C ARG A 106 -19.20 1.21 -6.75
N THR A 107 -20.47 1.36 -6.39
CA THR A 107 -20.88 1.66 -5.01
C THR A 107 -20.36 0.63 -4.01
N ALA A 108 -20.50 -0.67 -4.31
CA ALA A 108 -20.07 -1.74 -3.42
C ALA A 108 -18.56 -1.70 -3.12
N GLU A 109 -17.72 -1.41 -4.11
CA GLU A 109 -16.27 -1.28 -3.93
C GLU A 109 -15.89 -0.08 -3.05
N LYS A 110 -16.63 1.02 -3.18
CA LYS A 110 -16.40 2.23 -2.38
C LYS A 110 -16.83 2.02 -0.93
N GLU A 111 -17.95 1.34 -0.70
CA GLU A 111 -18.43 0.96 0.63
C GLU A 111 -17.46 -0.01 1.32
N GLU A 112 -16.97 -1.03 0.62
CA GLU A 112 -15.97 -1.98 1.12
C GLU A 112 -14.67 -1.25 1.54
N TYR A 113 -14.21 -0.30 0.72
CA TYR A 113 -13.05 0.53 1.07
C TYR A 113 -13.28 1.33 2.35
N LEU A 114 -14.44 2.00 2.47
CA LEU A 114 -14.78 2.82 3.64
C LEU A 114 -14.89 1.98 4.91
N ALA A 115 -15.54 0.81 4.84
CA ALA A 115 -15.64 -0.14 5.95
C ALA A 115 -14.26 -0.63 6.40
N ALA A 116 -13.40 -1.02 5.46
CA ALA A 116 -12.02 -1.43 5.76
C ALA A 116 -11.19 -0.30 6.40
N GLN A 117 -11.39 0.95 5.95
CA GLN A 117 -10.72 2.12 6.50
C GLN A 117 -11.19 2.42 7.93
N GLY A 118 -12.48 2.23 8.23
CA GLY A 118 -13.06 2.32 9.56
C GLY A 118 -12.38 1.38 10.56
N ARG A 119 -12.24 0.09 10.19
CA ARG A 119 -11.55 -0.92 11.00
C ARG A 119 -10.09 -0.57 11.30
N SER A 120 -9.42 0.13 10.39
CA SER A 120 -8.00 0.54 10.54
C SER A 120 -7.78 1.88 11.29
N GLY A 121 -8.83 2.47 11.87
CA GLY A 121 -8.71 3.73 12.63
C GLY A 121 -8.71 5.00 11.77
N GLY A 122 -9.08 4.89 10.49
CA GLY A 122 -9.23 6.02 9.57
C GLY A 122 -7.95 6.54 8.90
N GLY A 123 -8.13 7.21 7.76
CA GLY A 123 -7.03 7.85 7.03
C GLY A 123 -6.48 9.10 7.72
N ILE A 124 -5.35 9.61 7.21
CA ILE A 124 -4.70 10.85 7.65
C ILE A 124 -4.88 11.90 6.55
N GLY A 125 -5.50 13.02 6.88
CA GLY A 125 -5.53 14.24 6.07
C GLY A 125 -4.43 15.20 6.50
N ILE A 126 -3.87 15.96 5.54
CA ILE A 126 -2.87 16.99 5.78
C ILE A 126 -3.42 18.33 5.27
N ARG A 127 -3.49 19.32 6.16
CA ARG A 127 -3.81 20.72 5.84
C ARG A 127 -2.58 21.59 6.02
N ILE A 128 -2.31 22.47 5.07
CA ILE A 128 -1.21 23.43 5.14
C ILE A 128 -1.80 24.83 4.98
N ASP A 129 -1.68 25.63 6.03
CA ASP A 129 -2.08 27.04 6.05
C ASP A 129 -0.81 27.90 5.96
N ILE A 130 -0.74 28.78 4.96
CA ILE A 130 0.38 29.69 4.75
C ILE A 130 -0.11 31.11 4.95
N SER A 131 0.27 31.74 6.07
CA SER A 131 -0.11 33.10 6.43
C SER A 131 1.13 33.97 6.62
N ASN A 132 1.25 35.07 5.86
CA ASN A 132 2.39 35.99 5.95
C ASN A 132 3.79 35.34 5.87
N GLY A 133 3.92 34.22 5.16
CA GLY A 133 5.17 33.47 5.03
C GLY A 133 5.43 32.45 6.14
N GLU A 134 4.58 32.38 7.18
CA GLU A 134 4.58 31.31 8.16
C GLU A 134 3.79 30.11 7.64
N ILE A 135 4.35 28.91 7.82
CA ILE A 135 3.71 27.65 7.42
C ILE A 135 3.16 26.98 8.68
N GLN A 136 1.84 26.80 8.75
CA GLN A 136 1.18 26.01 9.77
C GLN A 136 0.70 24.69 9.16
N MET A 137 1.08 23.57 9.76
CA MET A 137 0.69 22.24 9.33
C MET A 137 -0.29 21.61 10.32
N GLY A 138 -1.45 21.19 9.82
CA GLY A 138 -2.43 20.42 10.56
C GLY A 138 -2.48 18.98 10.07
N PHE A 139 -2.29 18.02 10.97
CA PHE A 139 -2.57 16.60 10.71
C PHE A 139 -3.94 16.25 11.28
N GLN A 140 -4.74 15.54 10.49
CA GLN A 140 -6.04 15.05 10.94
C GLN A 140 -6.15 13.56 10.73
N ARG A 141 -6.12 12.79 11.83
CA ARG A 141 -6.44 11.35 11.82
C ARG A 141 -7.94 11.18 11.99
N GLY A 142 -8.52 10.23 11.27
CA GLY A 142 -9.94 9.87 11.47
C GLY A 142 -10.92 10.66 10.62
N GLY A 143 -10.47 11.59 9.76
CA GLY A 143 -11.37 12.46 9.00
C GLY A 143 -11.99 13.55 9.89
N GLY A 144 -12.57 14.57 9.25
CA GLY A 144 -13.38 15.62 9.87
C GLY A 144 -14.25 15.10 11.02
N GLY A 145 -14.26 15.77 12.17
CA GLY A 145 -15.21 15.45 13.22
C GLY A 145 -16.64 15.40 12.68
N GLY A 146 -17.38 14.35 13.07
CA GLY A 146 -18.85 14.36 13.12
C GLY A 146 -19.64 13.94 11.88
N SER A 147 -19.03 13.70 10.71
CA SER A 147 -19.77 13.26 9.51
C SER A 147 -19.41 11.83 9.13
N PRO A 148 -20.39 10.93 8.85
CA PRO A 148 -20.12 9.68 8.16
C PRO A 148 -19.31 9.98 6.89
N ARG A 149 -18.25 9.20 6.64
CA ARG A 149 -17.47 9.33 5.41
C ARG A 149 -18.39 8.96 4.26
N GLU A 150 -18.85 9.96 3.51
CA GLU A 150 -19.65 9.73 2.33
C GLU A 150 -18.74 9.34 1.17
N ILE A 151 -19.22 8.40 0.36
CA ILE A 151 -18.55 7.89 -0.83
C ILE A 151 -18.08 9.02 -1.75
N ASP A 152 -18.83 10.12 -1.81
CA ASP A 152 -18.63 11.23 -2.75
C ASP A 152 -17.57 12.24 -2.31
N GLN A 153 -16.99 12.10 -1.11
CA GLN A 153 -15.93 12.99 -0.63
C GLN A 153 -14.57 12.75 -1.32
N TYR A 154 -14.44 11.62 -2.03
CA TYR A 154 -13.19 11.20 -2.66
C TYR A 154 -13.32 11.23 -4.18
N ASP A 155 -12.22 11.56 -4.86
CA ASP A 155 -12.06 11.22 -6.27
C ASP A 155 -11.70 9.75 -6.37
N TRP A 156 -12.41 9.02 -7.22
CA TRP A 156 -12.19 7.59 -7.44
C TRP A 156 -11.70 7.36 -8.86
N PRO A 157 -10.71 6.48 -9.08
CA PRO A 157 -10.43 5.99 -10.41
C PRO A 157 -11.59 5.12 -10.92
N ASP A 158 -11.63 4.86 -12.23
CA ASP A 158 -12.64 3.99 -12.83
C ASP A 158 -12.49 2.52 -12.38
N ARG A 159 -11.26 2.12 -12.03
CA ARG A 159 -10.91 0.72 -11.71
C ARG A 159 -9.94 0.63 -10.54
N LYS A 160 -10.04 -0.47 -9.78
CA LYS A 160 -9.06 -0.88 -8.76
C LYS A 160 -7.73 -1.22 -9.45
N PRO A 161 -6.58 -0.95 -8.81
CA PRO A 161 -5.29 -1.46 -9.27
C PRO A 161 -5.23 -2.98 -9.05
N PRO A 162 -4.28 -3.70 -9.65
CA PRO A 162 -4.21 -5.16 -9.52
C PRO A 162 -4.01 -5.63 -8.08
N ILE A 163 -3.33 -4.82 -7.26
CA ILE A 163 -2.83 -5.21 -5.94
C ILE A 163 -3.17 -4.17 -4.87
N TYR A 164 -3.23 -4.63 -3.63
CA TYR A 164 -3.18 -3.71 -2.49
C TYR A 164 -1.77 -3.12 -2.34
N SER A 165 -1.70 -1.81 -2.15
CA SER A 165 -0.46 -1.07 -1.88
C SER A 165 0.10 -1.34 -0.49
N GLY A 166 1.41 -1.08 -0.29
CA GLY A 166 2.04 -1.13 1.03
C GLY A 166 2.92 -2.37 1.19
N THR A 167 2.66 -3.15 2.23
CA THR A 167 3.52 -4.28 2.62
C THR A 167 3.19 -5.55 1.83
N VAL A 168 4.20 -6.12 1.20
CA VAL A 168 4.20 -7.49 0.67
C VAL A 168 4.81 -8.40 1.72
N LEU A 169 4.08 -9.43 2.12
CA LEU A 169 4.59 -10.42 3.07
C LEU A 169 5.42 -11.45 2.31
N VAL A 170 6.59 -11.78 2.84
CA VAL A 170 7.48 -12.82 2.29
C VAL A 170 7.53 -13.96 3.28
N ASP A 171 7.26 -15.18 2.81
CA ASP A 171 7.25 -16.37 3.66
C ASP A 171 8.68 -16.91 3.93
N PRO A 172 8.84 -17.87 4.87
CA PRO A 172 10.15 -18.45 5.19
C PRO A 172 10.82 -19.19 4.02
N LEU A 173 10.09 -19.50 2.95
CA LEU A 173 10.62 -20.09 1.71
C LEU A 173 11.05 -19.00 0.71
N ASN A 174 11.04 -17.73 1.14
CA ASN A 174 11.33 -16.55 0.34
C ASN A 174 10.39 -16.36 -0.85
N ARG A 175 9.11 -16.71 -0.69
CA ARG A 175 8.07 -16.44 -1.67
C ARG A 175 7.28 -15.20 -1.28
N ALA A 176 7.00 -14.34 -2.25
CA ALA A 176 6.23 -13.12 -2.04
C ALA A 176 4.73 -13.41 -2.15
N TRP A 177 3.96 -13.07 -1.12
CA TRP A 177 2.52 -13.23 -1.07
C TRP A 177 1.84 -11.90 -1.36
N VAL A 178 1.22 -11.80 -2.53
CA VAL A 178 0.65 -10.57 -3.06
C VAL A 178 -0.87 -10.64 -3.06
N ARG A 179 -1.51 -9.78 -2.27
CA ARG A 179 -2.97 -9.69 -2.23
C ARG A 179 -3.50 -8.93 -3.44
N ARG A 180 -4.41 -9.54 -4.18
CA ARG A 180 -5.10 -8.93 -5.32
C ARG A 180 -6.29 -8.12 -4.87
N HIS A 181 -6.59 -7.05 -5.60
CA HIS A 181 -7.94 -6.51 -5.58
C HIS A 181 -8.89 -7.41 -6.36
N VAL A 182 -10.04 -7.69 -5.75
CA VAL A 182 -11.15 -8.46 -6.34
C VAL A 182 -12.44 -7.62 -6.28
N GLU A 183 -13.53 -8.12 -6.88
CA GLU A 183 -14.84 -7.49 -6.72
C GLU A 183 -15.26 -7.46 -5.25
N ALA A 184 -16.08 -6.49 -4.85
CA ALA A 184 -16.49 -6.38 -3.46
C ALA A 184 -17.24 -7.64 -3.00
N GLY A 185 -16.89 -8.16 -1.83
CA GLY A 185 -17.48 -9.39 -1.28
C GLY A 185 -16.84 -10.70 -1.77
N GLU A 186 -15.96 -10.66 -2.77
CA GLU A 186 -15.25 -11.85 -3.24
C GLU A 186 -14.16 -12.31 -2.25
N PRO A 187 -13.77 -13.60 -2.26
CA PRO A 187 -12.70 -14.13 -1.43
C PRO A 187 -11.39 -13.31 -1.54
N SER A 188 -10.75 -13.09 -0.40
CA SER A 188 -9.41 -12.50 -0.36
C SER A 188 -8.43 -13.40 -1.10
N THR A 189 -7.95 -12.95 -2.26
CA THR A 189 -7.08 -13.75 -3.14
C THR A 189 -5.62 -13.31 -3.02
N TYR A 190 -4.72 -14.27 -2.84
CA TYR A 190 -3.28 -14.07 -2.76
C TYR A 190 -2.57 -14.87 -3.85
N ASP A 191 -1.79 -14.18 -4.65
CA ASP A 191 -0.86 -14.76 -5.61
C ASP A 191 0.51 -14.91 -4.95
N ILE A 192 1.11 -16.09 -5.07
CA ILE A 192 2.38 -16.47 -4.45
C ILE A 192 3.44 -16.53 -5.55
N PHE A 193 4.51 -15.76 -5.39
CA PHE A 193 5.58 -15.65 -6.36
C PHE A 193 6.91 -16.12 -5.81
N ASP A 194 7.70 -16.77 -6.66
CA ASP A 194 9.08 -17.16 -6.34
C ASP A 194 10.10 -16.01 -6.52
N ARG A 195 11.38 -16.35 -6.35
CA ARG A 195 12.53 -15.45 -6.53
C ARG A 195 12.78 -15.02 -7.97
N ALA A 196 12.27 -15.76 -8.95
CA ALA A 196 12.31 -15.35 -10.35
C ALA A 196 11.17 -14.38 -10.70
N GLY A 197 10.23 -14.16 -9.77
CA GLY A 197 9.01 -13.39 -10.01
C GLY A 197 7.98 -14.19 -10.83
N SER A 198 8.07 -15.52 -10.82
CA SER A 198 7.08 -16.40 -11.43
C SER A 198 5.96 -16.69 -10.44
N LEU A 199 4.72 -16.67 -10.92
CA LEU A 199 3.55 -17.08 -10.14
C LEU A 199 3.59 -18.60 -9.93
N THR A 200 3.71 -19.06 -8.68
CA THR A 200 3.76 -20.49 -8.34
C THR A 200 2.44 -21.04 -7.83
N ALA A 201 1.63 -20.20 -7.17
CA ALA A 201 0.33 -20.59 -6.65
C ALA A 201 -0.59 -19.39 -6.48
N THR A 202 -1.90 -19.66 -6.44
CA THR A 202 -2.93 -18.71 -6.02
C THR A 202 -3.75 -19.36 -4.93
N ILE A 203 -3.97 -18.66 -3.83
CA ILE A 203 -4.80 -19.11 -2.71
C ILE A 203 -5.93 -18.12 -2.44
N THR A 204 -7.03 -18.63 -1.88
CA THR A 204 -8.19 -17.83 -1.49
C THR A 204 -8.48 -18.02 -0.01
N LEU A 205 -8.83 -16.92 0.65
CA LEU A 205 -9.38 -16.91 2.01
C LEU A 205 -10.78 -16.31 1.93
N ASP A 206 -11.63 -16.59 2.94
CA ASP A 206 -12.94 -15.96 3.03
C ASP A 206 -12.82 -14.42 2.93
N ASN A 207 -13.87 -13.79 2.41
CA ASN A 207 -13.88 -12.34 2.19
C ASN A 207 -13.47 -11.59 3.47
N GLY A 208 -12.56 -10.63 3.31
CA GLY A 208 -12.07 -9.80 4.41
C GLY A 208 -10.95 -10.42 5.24
N ASN A 209 -10.75 -11.75 5.21
CA ASN A 209 -9.64 -12.41 5.90
C ASN A 209 -8.30 -11.99 5.29
N ARG A 210 -7.25 -11.87 6.11
CA ARG A 210 -5.93 -11.40 5.65
C ARG A 210 -4.81 -12.19 6.29
N VAL A 211 -3.80 -12.52 5.49
CA VAL A 211 -2.52 -12.98 6.00
C VAL A 211 -1.84 -11.84 6.75
N ILE A 212 -1.38 -12.10 7.97
CA ILE A 212 -0.68 -11.13 8.83
C ILE A 212 0.77 -11.51 9.12
N GLY A 213 1.17 -12.74 8.83
CA GLY A 213 2.55 -13.20 9.04
C GLY A 213 2.71 -14.70 8.91
N PHE A 214 3.94 -15.16 9.13
CA PHE A 214 4.33 -16.55 8.98
C PHE A 214 5.09 -17.03 10.22
N GLY A 215 4.93 -18.32 10.51
CA GLY A 215 5.74 -19.05 11.48
C GLY A 215 6.47 -20.22 10.81
N ASN A 216 7.07 -21.09 11.62
CA ASN A 216 7.70 -22.30 11.11
C ASN A 216 6.65 -23.24 10.50
N GLY A 217 6.58 -23.29 9.16
CA GLY A 217 5.63 -24.13 8.42
C GLY A 217 4.16 -23.71 8.56
N CYS A 218 3.88 -22.48 9.02
CA CYS A 218 2.51 -22.00 9.24
C CYS A 218 2.30 -20.58 8.66
N VAL A 219 1.07 -20.31 8.25
CA VAL A 219 0.59 -18.97 7.91
C VAL A 219 -0.45 -18.52 8.95
N TYR A 220 -0.33 -17.27 9.39
CA TYR A 220 -1.26 -16.64 10.32
C TYR A 220 -2.21 -15.73 9.57
N VAL A 221 -3.50 -15.94 9.78
CA VAL A 221 -4.58 -15.20 9.13
C VAL A 221 -5.40 -14.50 10.20
N VAL A 222 -5.69 -13.22 10.00
CA VAL A 222 -6.73 -12.53 10.76
C VAL A 222 -8.06 -12.70 10.06
N ARG A 223 -9.06 -13.13 10.82
CA ARG A 223 -10.46 -13.22 10.41
C ARG A 223 -11.31 -12.22 11.19
N TYR A 224 -12.30 -11.66 10.52
CA TYR A 224 -13.32 -10.80 11.12
C TYR A 224 -14.65 -11.53 11.17
N ASP A 225 -15.39 -11.42 12.26
CA ASP A 225 -16.79 -11.84 12.31
C ASP A 225 -17.75 -10.68 11.95
N GLU A 226 -19.05 -10.93 12.07
CA GLU A 226 -20.10 -9.94 11.80
C GLU A 226 -20.08 -8.73 12.77
N PHE A 227 -19.34 -8.83 13.89
CA PHE A 227 -19.20 -7.80 14.91
C PHE A 227 -17.83 -7.08 14.84
N ASP A 228 -17.06 -7.31 13.76
CA ASP A 228 -15.70 -6.82 13.58
C ASP A 228 -14.68 -7.30 14.66
N LEU A 229 -14.99 -8.39 15.38
CA LEU A 229 -14.01 -9.01 16.27
C LEU A 229 -12.92 -9.71 15.46
N ASN A 230 -11.67 -9.51 15.90
CA ASN A 230 -10.50 -10.11 15.25
C ASN A 230 -10.18 -11.47 15.87
N TYR A 231 -10.11 -12.49 15.03
CA TYR A 231 -9.65 -13.83 15.39
C TYR A 231 -8.34 -14.14 14.67
N LEU A 232 -7.41 -14.75 15.40
CA LEU A 232 -6.16 -15.25 14.82
C LEU A 232 -6.32 -16.73 14.49
N GLU A 233 -6.24 -17.05 13.20
CA GLU A 233 -6.26 -18.41 12.68
C GLU A 233 -4.86 -18.81 12.22
N ARG A 234 -4.55 -20.10 12.37
CA ARG A 234 -3.28 -20.69 11.95
C ARG A 234 -3.55 -21.81 10.96
N TYR A 235 -2.94 -21.70 9.79
CA TYR A 235 -2.98 -22.72 8.75
C TYR A 235 -1.58 -23.25 8.48
N ALA A 236 -1.49 -24.44 7.89
CA ALA A 236 -0.23 -24.96 7.38
C ALA A 236 0.24 -24.08 6.20
N LEU A 237 1.55 -23.85 6.10
CA LEU A 237 2.12 -23.16 4.95
C LEU A 237 1.99 -24.05 3.70
N PRO A 238 1.47 -23.54 2.57
CA PRO A 238 1.42 -24.29 1.32
C PRO A 238 2.81 -24.73 0.87
N SER A 239 2.92 -25.97 0.41
CA SER A 239 4.17 -26.59 -0.06
C SER A 239 4.58 -26.18 -1.48
N THR A 240 3.68 -25.55 -2.23
CA THR A 240 3.82 -25.07 -3.62
C THR A 240 3.72 -23.56 -3.71
#